data_AF-A0A920APF0-F1
#
_entry.id   AF-A0A920APF0-F1
#
_cell.length_a   1.000
_cell.length_b   1.000
_cell.length_c   1.000
_cell.angle_alpha   90.00
_cell.angle_beta   90.00
_cell.angle_gamma   90.00
#
_symmetry.space_group_name_H-M   'P 1'
#
loop_
_entity.id
_entity.type
_entity.pdbx_description
1 polymer ?
#
loop_
_entity_poly.entity_id
_entity_poly.type
_entity_poly.pdbx_seq_one_letter_code
_entity_poly.pdbx_strand_id
1 'polypeptide(L)' 'MAGLRPDSQRYFDHHHAATDTFDAVNKRELELGAATLTSLIYLYDTMVWLEDCQ' A
#
# COMPACT_ATOMS: atom_id res chain seq x y z
N MET A 1 -10.14 2.18 9.71
CA MET A 1 -9.83 3.05 8.56
C MET A 1 -8.65 2.43 7.83
N ALA A 2 -8.77 2.16 6.53
CA ALA A 2 -7.68 1.58 5.73
C ALA A 2 -6.65 2.66 5.39
N GLY A 3 -5.36 2.38 5.58
CA GLY A 3 -4.29 3.32 5.29
C GLY A 3 -2.93 2.83 5.76
N LEU A 4 -1.88 3.30 5.08
CA LEU A 4 -0.50 3.06 5.50
C LEU A 4 -0.19 3.92 6.73
N ARG A 5 0.26 3.30 7.82
CA ARG A 5 0.73 4.00 9.01
C ARG A 5 2.25 3.80 9.13
N PRO A 6 3.06 4.71 8.57
CA PRO A 6 4.50 4.60 8.65
C PRO A 6 4.98 4.84 10.09
N ASP A 7 6.11 4.22 10.42
CA ASP A 7 6.86 4.56 11.62
C ASP A 7 7.43 5.97 11.45
N SER A 8 7.04 6.90 12.34
CA SER A 8 7.43 8.30 12.24
C SER A 8 8.93 8.52 12.34
N GLN A 9 9.65 7.67 13.07
CA GLN A 9 11.09 7.83 13.24
C GLN A 9 11.83 7.45 11.96
N ARG A 10 11.49 6.31 11.35
CA ARG A 10 12.15 5.83 10.13
C ARG A 10 11.70 6.54 8.85
N TYR A 11 10.49 7.12 8.86
CA TYR A 11 9.93 7.81 7.69
C TYR A 11 10.76 9.05 7.30
N PHE A 12 11.12 9.88 8.28
CA PHE A 12 11.86 11.12 8.01
C PHE A 12 13.34 10.91 7.71
N ASP A 13 13.90 9.74 8.03
CA ASP A 13 15.27 9.38 7.64
C ASP A 13 15.44 9.23 6.11
N HIS A 14 14.34 8.95 5.39
CA HIS A 14 14.30 8.80 3.94
C HIS A 14 13.50 9.91 3.24
N HIS A 15 12.54 10.55 3.92
CA HIS A 15 11.69 11.58 3.31
C HIS A 15 12.51 12.78 2.80
N HIS A 16 12.50 13.00 1.48
CA HIS A 16 13.27 14.05 0.79
C HIS A 16 14.79 13.97 1.01
N ALA A 17 15.32 12.79 1.29
CA ALA A 17 16.75 12.56 1.42
C ALA A 17 17.33 11.95 0.13
N ALA A 18 18.62 12.19 -0.14
CA ALA A 18 19.33 11.54 -1.26
C ALA A 18 19.44 10.01 -1.10
N THR A 19 19.15 9.50 0.10
CA THR A 19 19.08 8.08 0.47
C THR A 19 17.72 7.43 0.15
N ASP A 20 16.77 8.18 -0.42
CA ASP A 20 15.51 7.64 -0.97
C ASP A 20 15.77 6.96 -2.32
N THR A 21 16.38 5.78 -2.26
CA THR A 21 16.72 4.94 -3.42
C THR A 21 15.99 3.60 -3.36
N PHE A 22 15.90 2.90 -4.48
CA PHE A 22 15.25 1.58 -4.54
C PHE A 22 15.85 0.55 -3.58
N ASP A 23 17.13 0.68 -3.25
CA ASP A 23 17.80 -0.22 -2.30
C ASP A 23 17.26 -0.09 -0.87
N ALA A 24 16.68 1.06 -0.52
CA ALA A 24 16.04 1.29 0.77
C ALA A 24 14.66 0.62 0.89
N VAL A 25 14.11 0.08 -0.20
CA VAL A 25 12.80 -0.56 -0.21
C VAL A 25 12.88 -2.01 0.26
N ASN A 26 12.09 -2.34 1.29
CA ASN A 26 11.96 -3.73 1.72
C ASN A 26 11.02 -4.49 0.77
N LYS A 27 11.58 -5.44 0.01
CA LYS A 27 10.83 -6.24 -0.97
C LYS A 27 9.61 -6.97 -0.38
N ARG A 28 9.73 -7.53 0.83
CA ARG A 28 8.63 -8.27 1.46
C ARG A 28 7.49 -7.34 1.86
N GLU A 29 7.82 -6.18 2.42
CA GLU A 29 6.80 -5.18 2.82
C GLU A 29 6.09 -4.61 1.59
N LEU A 30 6.82 -4.38 0.50
CA LEU A 30 6.26 -3.94 -0.77
C LEU A 30 5.27 -4.96 -1.34
N GLU A 31 5.65 -6.24 -1.40
CA GLU A 31 4.80 -7.32 -1.93
C GLU A 31 3.52 -7.52 -1.08
N LEU A 32 3.64 -7.51 0.25
CA LEU A 32 2.49 -7.63 1.15
C LEU A 32 1.56 -6.41 1.06
N GLY A 33 2.12 -5.21 0.96
CA GLY A 33 1.35 -3.98 0.76
C GLY A 33 0.58 -4.00 -0.57
N ALA A 34 1.24 -4.42 -1.64
CA ALA A 34 0.63 -4.58 -2.96
C ALA A 34 -0.51 -5.61 -2.94
N ALA A 35 -0.28 -6.80 -2.37
CA ALA A 35 -1.31 -7.83 -2.23
C ALA A 35 -2.53 -7.33 -1.44
N THR A 36 -2.30 -6.53 -0.40
CA THR A 36 -3.38 -5.93 0.41
C THR A 36 -4.19 -4.92 -0.40
N LEU A 37 -3.53 -4.01 -1.14
CA LEU A 37 -4.20 -3.04 -2.01
C LEU A 37 -4.97 -3.71 -3.15
N THR A 38 -4.39 -4.74 -3.77
CA THR A 38 -5.07 -5.55 -4.79
C THR A 38 -6.31 -6.24 -4.22
N SER A 39 -6.22 -6.82 -3.03
CA SER A 39 -7.37 -7.46 -2.37
C SER A 39 -8.48 -6.44 -2.07
N LEU A 40 -8.11 -5.23 -1.64
CA LEU A 40 -9.08 -4.15 -1.39
C LEU A 40 -9.79 -3.72 -2.68
N ILE A 41 -9.04 -3.52 -3.76
CA ILE A 41 -9.62 -3.18 -5.07
C ILE A 41 -10.53 -4.30 -5.56
N TYR A 42 -10.08 -5.54 -5.46
CA TYR A 42 -10.87 -6.70 -5.90
C TYR A 42 -12.21 -6.80 -5.14
N LEU A 43 -12.18 -6.62 -3.82
CA LEU A 43 -13.39 -6.62 -3.02
C LEU A 43 -14.32 -5.46 -3.40
N TYR A 44 -13.79 -4.25 -3.59
CA TYR A 44 -14.60 -3.10 -3.99
C TYR A 44 -15.22 -3.29 -5.37
N ASP A 45 -14.42 -3.67 -6.36
CA ASP A 45 -14.86 -3.94 -7.73
C ASP A 45 -15.95 -5.03 -7.72
N THR A 46 -15.68 -6.20 -7.14
CA THR A 46 -16.63 -7.32 -7.13
C THR A 46 -17.93 -7.00 -6.37
N MET A 47 -17.86 -6.21 -5.29
CA MET A 47 -19.05 -5.80 -4.53
C MET A 47 -19.90 -4.79 -5.32
N VAL A 48 -19.27 -3.82 -5.98
CA VAL A 48 -19.98 -2.82 -6.81
C VAL A 48 -20.64 -3.50 -8.02
N TRP A 49 -19.96 -4.44 -8.68
CA TRP A 49 -20.54 -5.21 -9.78
C TRP A 49 -21.78 -6.04 -9.38
N LEU A 50 -21.91 -6.47 -8.12
CA LEU A 50 -23.06 -7.23 -7.64
C LEU A 50 -24.27 -6.34 -7.31
N GLU A 51 -24.06 -5.08 -6.92
CA GLU A 51 -25.14 -4.13 -6.65
C GLU A 51 -25.69 -3.49 -7.94
N ASP A 52 -24.86 -3.29 -8.97
CA ASP A 52 -25.26 -2.67 -10.25
C ASP A 52 -25.94 -3.65 -11.23
N CYS A 53 -25.94 -4.96 -10.95
CA CYS A 53 -26.54 -6.00 -11.82
C CYS A 53 -27.87 -6.57 -11.29
N GLN A 54 -28.54 -5.85 -10.38
CA GLN A 54 -29.88 -6.19 -9.88
C GLN A 54 -30.98 -5.33 -10.51
#